data_AF-A0A1J5SCI9-F1
#
_entry.id   AF-A0A1J5SCI9-F1
#
_cell.length_a   1.000
_cell.length_b   1.000
_cell.length_c   1.000
_cell.angle_alpha   90.00
_cell.angle_beta   90.00
_cell.angle_gamma   90.00
#
_symmetry.space_group_name_H-M   'P 1'
#
loop_
_entity.id
_entity.type
_entity.pdbx_description
1 polymer ?
#
loop_
_entity_poly.entity_id
_entity_poly.type
_entity_poly.pdbx_seq_one_letter_code
_entity_poly.pdbx_strand_id
1 'polypeptide(L)'
;MVAQLHCSISLPADFRPDDILAFHRRDAQEVAERVSVTGLQKGIVWRGMPACLHINFSKRKADAMLFVDGHLPGDNRSVFEAMILRMLGLTQRVEEFETRFRDHPQMGPLIARQRGLRVAVAATPFEALTWAVTGQQISVSAAVAIRRKLISAANVRHSGGLLCYPDARQIIGLSEATLRQAGFSATKARTLRELAQLVADDRLPLDAWARTLPIDEMRERLEAVRGIGPWTVNYALLRGFGWLDGSLHGDAAVRRGLQALQDLPEKPGAEETAGWLADFSPWRALVAAHIWAAQSSAVY
;
A
#
# COMPACT_ATOMS: atom_id res chain seq x y z
N MET A 1 7.65 27.85 -9.33
CA MET A 1 6.75 27.47 -10.44
C MET A 1 6.21 26.09 -10.11
N VAL A 2 4.89 25.88 -10.19
CA VAL A 2 4.27 24.57 -9.92
C VAL A 2 4.14 23.82 -11.23
N ALA A 3 4.78 22.67 -11.36
CA ALA A 3 4.60 21.78 -12.51
C ALA A 3 3.34 20.93 -12.33
N GLN A 4 2.66 20.61 -13.43
CA GLN A 4 1.43 19.82 -13.41
C GLN A 4 1.52 18.60 -14.33
N LEU A 5 1.15 17.44 -13.79
CA LEU A 5 0.88 16.22 -14.56
C LEU A 5 -0.61 15.90 -14.51
N HIS A 6 -1.13 15.28 -15.56
CA HIS A 6 -2.54 14.90 -15.65
C HIS A 6 -2.69 13.62 -16.47
N CYS A 7 -3.56 12.72 -16.01
CA CYS A 7 -4.04 11.57 -16.78
C CYS A 7 -5.51 11.28 -16.43
N SER A 8 -6.24 10.69 -17.38
CA SER A 8 -7.64 10.31 -17.24
C SER A 8 -7.76 8.82 -17.55
N ILE A 9 -8.19 8.04 -16.56
CA ILE A 9 -8.25 6.57 -16.64
C ILE A 9 -9.69 6.10 -16.74
N SER A 10 -9.98 5.22 -17.70
CA SER A 10 -11.26 4.50 -17.76
C SER A 10 -11.31 3.42 -16.68
N LEU A 11 -12.43 3.34 -15.96
CA LEU A 11 -12.64 2.38 -14.88
C LEU A 11 -13.58 1.25 -15.34
N PRO A 12 -13.30 0.00 -14.98
CA PRO A 12 -14.21 -1.13 -15.18
C PRO A 12 -15.58 -0.89 -14.56
N ALA A 13 -16.61 -1.57 -15.07
CA ALA A 13 -17.97 -1.44 -14.56
C ALA A 13 -18.13 -1.90 -13.11
N ASP A 14 -17.29 -2.84 -12.67
CA ASP A 14 -17.24 -3.36 -11.30
C ASP A 14 -16.24 -2.63 -10.41
N PHE A 15 -15.66 -1.51 -10.87
CA PHE A 15 -14.69 -0.77 -10.08
C PHE A 15 -15.32 -0.17 -8.83
N ARG A 16 -14.62 -0.31 -7.70
CA ARG A 16 -15.09 0.05 -6.36
C ARG A 16 -14.30 1.25 -5.83
N PRO A 17 -14.66 2.51 -6.19
CA PRO A 17 -13.88 3.68 -5.76
C PRO A 17 -13.85 3.82 -4.24
N ASP A 18 -14.91 3.41 -3.55
CA ASP A 18 -15.00 3.49 -2.10
C ASP A 18 -13.94 2.64 -1.39
N ASP A 19 -13.50 1.51 -1.96
CA ASP A 19 -12.44 0.69 -1.38
C ASP A 19 -11.09 1.44 -1.41
N ILE A 20 -10.82 2.19 -2.49
CA ILE A 20 -9.63 3.04 -2.61
C ILE A 20 -9.73 4.22 -1.64
N LEU A 21 -10.88 4.91 -1.61
CA LEU A 21 -11.09 6.06 -0.73
C LEU A 21 -11.03 5.65 0.75
N ALA A 22 -11.60 4.51 1.13
CA ALA A 22 -11.55 3.98 2.49
C ALA A 22 -10.11 3.69 2.95
N PHE A 23 -9.25 3.19 2.06
CA PHE A 23 -7.83 2.99 2.37
C PHE A 23 -7.12 4.32 2.71
N HIS A 24 -7.50 5.42 2.08
CA HIS A 24 -6.91 6.73 2.34
C HIS A 24 -7.59 7.52 3.48
N ARG A 25 -8.85 7.19 3.84
CA ARG A 25 -9.62 7.86 4.90
C ARG A 25 -9.25 7.43 6.33
N ARG A 26 -8.21 6.61 6.49
CA ARG A 26 -7.84 6.02 7.80
C ARG A 26 -7.30 7.03 8.81
N ASP A 27 -6.81 8.18 8.37
CA ASP A 27 -6.34 9.25 9.25
C ASP A 27 -7.37 10.39 9.36
N ALA A 28 -8.14 10.40 10.46
CA ALA A 28 -9.14 11.43 10.73
C ALA A 28 -8.57 12.86 10.91
N GLN A 29 -7.26 13.03 11.09
CA GLN A 29 -6.63 14.36 11.19
C GLN A 29 -6.21 14.92 9.82
N GLU A 30 -6.34 14.13 8.75
CA GLU A 30 -6.14 14.56 7.37
C GLU A 30 -4.82 15.30 7.10
N VAL A 31 -3.73 14.93 7.80
CA VAL A 31 -2.47 15.68 7.73
C VAL A 31 -1.80 15.59 6.37
N ALA A 32 -1.95 14.44 5.70
CA ALA A 32 -1.37 14.14 4.39
C ALA A 32 -2.40 13.63 3.38
N GLU A 33 -3.62 13.33 3.80
CA GLU A 33 -4.71 12.89 2.94
C GLU A 33 -5.99 13.62 3.31
N ARG A 34 -6.70 14.16 2.32
CA ARG A 34 -8.09 14.61 2.47
C ARG A 34 -8.94 13.78 1.53
N VAL A 35 -10.02 13.19 2.05
CA VAL A 35 -10.85 12.25 1.28
C VAL A 35 -12.29 12.75 1.26
N SER A 36 -12.76 13.17 0.09
CA SER A 36 -14.16 13.53 -0.11
C SER A 36 -14.99 12.28 -0.43
N VAL A 37 -16.27 12.48 -0.77
CA VAL A 37 -17.15 11.40 -1.25
C VAL A 37 -16.66 10.82 -2.56
N THR A 38 -16.08 11.65 -3.44
CA THR A 38 -15.71 11.26 -4.80
C THR A 38 -14.24 11.45 -5.12
N GLY A 39 -13.39 11.78 -4.15
CA GLY A 39 -12.01 12.11 -4.45
C GLY A 39 -11.04 12.04 -3.30
N LEU A 40 -9.77 12.09 -3.67
CA LEU A 40 -8.60 12.01 -2.81
C LEU A 40 -7.67 13.18 -3.14
N GLN A 41 -7.24 13.91 -2.11
CA GLN A 41 -6.03 14.72 -2.15
C GLN A 41 -4.98 14.06 -1.28
N LYS A 42 -3.74 13.91 -1.76
CA LYS A 42 -2.65 13.27 -1.02
C LYS A 42 -1.34 14.02 -1.21
N GLY A 43 -0.73 14.44 -0.11
CA GLY A 43 0.63 14.96 -0.10
C GLY A 43 1.65 13.83 -0.24
N ILE A 44 2.53 13.94 -1.23
CA ILE A 44 3.62 13.00 -1.49
C ILE A 44 4.90 13.77 -1.79
N VAL A 45 6.05 13.13 -1.61
CA VAL A 45 7.30 13.62 -2.19
C VAL A 45 7.50 12.94 -3.54
N TRP A 46 7.50 13.72 -4.62
CA TRP A 46 7.68 13.26 -5.99
C TRP A 46 9.04 13.71 -6.52
N ARG A 47 9.94 12.75 -6.77
CA ARG A 47 11.32 13.01 -7.23
C ARG A 47 12.06 14.04 -6.35
N GLY A 48 11.89 13.91 -5.03
CA GLY A 48 12.51 14.80 -4.03
C GLY A 48 11.83 16.16 -3.86
N MET A 49 10.71 16.43 -4.55
CA MET A 49 9.95 17.68 -4.42
C MET A 49 8.59 17.44 -3.74
N PRO A 50 8.11 18.37 -2.90
CA PRO A 50 6.75 18.31 -2.38
C PRO A 50 5.74 18.33 -3.53
N ALA A 51 4.73 17.46 -3.45
CA ALA A 51 3.69 17.36 -4.45
C ALA A 51 2.34 17.00 -3.83
N CYS A 52 1.26 17.42 -4.48
CA CYS A 52 -0.11 17.08 -4.11
C CYS A 52 -0.81 16.34 -5.25
N LEU A 53 -1.13 15.08 -5.01
CA LEU A 53 -1.90 14.22 -5.89
C LEU A 53 -3.39 14.46 -5.66
N HIS A 54 -4.13 14.75 -6.72
CA HIS A 54 -5.58 14.80 -6.72
C HIS A 54 -6.12 13.67 -7.59
N ILE A 55 -7.07 12.89 -7.08
CA ILE A 55 -7.83 11.90 -7.86
C ILE A 55 -9.31 12.19 -7.65
N ASN A 56 -10.06 12.38 -8.73
CA ASN A 56 -11.51 12.52 -8.71
C ASN A 56 -12.15 11.38 -9.49
N PHE A 57 -13.09 10.70 -8.85
CA PHE A 57 -13.88 9.62 -9.42
C PHE A 57 -15.19 10.16 -9.97
N SER A 58 -15.51 9.74 -11.19
CA SER A 58 -16.79 9.93 -11.84
C SER A 58 -17.25 8.59 -12.45
N LYS A 59 -18.43 8.56 -13.09
CA LYS A 59 -19.00 7.32 -13.62
C LYS A 59 -18.03 6.67 -14.62
N ARG A 60 -17.46 5.51 -14.22
CA ARG A 60 -16.47 4.72 -14.98
C ARG A 60 -15.19 5.47 -15.35
N LYS A 61 -14.79 6.48 -14.58
CA LYS A 61 -13.61 7.28 -14.89
C LYS A 61 -12.93 7.84 -13.64
N ALA A 62 -11.61 7.89 -13.63
CA ALA A 62 -10.79 8.60 -12.65
C ALA A 62 -9.93 9.66 -13.35
N ASP A 63 -10.09 10.93 -12.98
CA ASP A 63 -9.20 12.02 -13.39
C ASP A 63 -8.16 12.24 -12.29
N ALA A 64 -6.88 12.13 -12.65
CA ALA A 64 -5.77 12.30 -11.71
C ALA A 64 -4.85 13.44 -12.13
N MET A 65 -4.52 14.32 -11.19
CA MET A 65 -3.59 15.44 -11.37
C MET A 65 -2.51 15.41 -10.29
N LEU A 66 -1.28 15.79 -10.64
CA LEU A 66 -0.20 15.98 -9.67
C LEU A 66 0.33 17.39 -9.80
N PHE A 67 0.27 18.15 -8.70
CA PHE A 67 0.86 19.48 -8.58
C PHE A 67 2.20 19.34 -7.85
N VAL A 68 3.30 19.79 -8.44
CA VAL A 68 4.66 19.63 -7.89
C VAL A 68 5.27 21.00 -7.65
N ASP A 69 5.76 21.24 -6.43
CA ASP A 69 6.44 22.48 -6.04
C ASP A 69 7.88 22.52 -6.57
N GLY A 70 8.01 22.68 -7.89
CA GLY A 70 9.29 22.79 -8.56
C GLY A 70 9.23 22.46 -10.05
N HIS A 71 10.39 22.42 -10.67
CA HIS A 71 10.54 22.07 -12.08
C HIS A 71 10.77 20.57 -12.23
N LEU A 72 9.97 19.93 -13.08
CA LEU A 72 10.13 18.51 -13.41
C LEU A 72 11.03 18.36 -14.64
N PRO A 73 12.18 17.67 -14.52
CA PRO A 73 13.00 17.36 -15.69
C PRO A 73 12.34 16.25 -16.53
N GLY A 74 12.37 16.43 -17.85
CA GLY A 74 11.92 15.42 -18.82
C GLY A 74 10.41 15.13 -18.81
N ASP A 75 10.00 14.12 -19.58
CA ASP A 75 8.61 13.65 -19.59
C ASP A 75 8.33 12.70 -18.43
N ASN A 76 7.34 13.07 -17.62
CA ASN A 76 6.93 12.33 -16.43
C ASN A 76 5.52 11.74 -16.55
N ARG A 77 4.84 11.93 -17.69
CA ARG A 77 3.43 11.52 -17.87
C ARG A 77 3.25 10.01 -17.74
N SER A 78 4.08 9.21 -18.43
CA SER A 78 3.98 7.75 -18.39
C SER A 78 4.25 7.17 -17.00
N VAL A 79 5.22 7.74 -16.27
CA VAL A 79 5.54 7.31 -14.89
C VAL A 79 4.39 7.67 -13.94
N PHE A 80 3.82 8.86 -14.11
CA PHE A 80 2.65 9.30 -13.34
C PHE A 80 1.43 8.43 -13.62
N GLU A 81 1.09 8.20 -14.89
CA GLU A 81 -0.03 7.35 -15.28
C GLU A 81 0.14 5.91 -14.75
N ALA A 82 1.34 5.34 -14.86
CA ALA A 82 1.64 4.02 -14.28
C ALA A 82 1.46 3.99 -12.75
N MET A 83 1.82 5.06 -12.04
CA MET A 83 1.54 5.19 -10.60
C MET A 83 0.03 5.18 -10.34
N ILE A 84 -0.76 5.94 -11.09
CA ILE A 84 -2.22 5.99 -10.92
C ILE A 84 -2.85 4.63 -11.19
N LEU A 85 -2.48 3.95 -12.29
CA LEU A 85 -2.94 2.61 -12.60
C LEU A 85 -2.64 1.61 -11.46
N ARG A 86 -1.45 1.69 -10.85
CA ARG A 86 -1.09 0.87 -9.68
C ARG A 86 -1.93 1.24 -8.46
N MET A 87 -2.01 2.52 -8.09
CA MET A 87 -2.77 3.00 -6.92
C MET A 87 -4.23 2.55 -6.94
N LEU A 88 -4.85 2.61 -8.13
CA LEU A 88 -6.22 2.16 -8.35
C LEU A 88 -6.36 0.63 -8.46
N GLY A 89 -5.25 -0.12 -8.42
CA GLY A 89 -5.24 -1.58 -8.56
C GLY A 89 -5.61 -2.06 -9.96
N LEU A 90 -5.59 -1.20 -10.98
CA LEU A 90 -5.94 -1.54 -12.36
C LEU A 90 -4.87 -2.37 -13.09
N THR A 91 -3.73 -2.59 -12.43
CA THR A 91 -2.69 -3.55 -12.85
C THR A 91 -2.96 -4.96 -12.33
N GLN A 92 -4.00 -5.14 -11.51
CA GLN A 92 -4.37 -6.42 -10.90
C GLN A 92 -5.41 -7.12 -11.77
N ARG A 93 -5.07 -8.31 -12.28
CA ARG A 93 -5.94 -9.16 -13.10
C ARG A 93 -6.94 -9.92 -12.22
N VAL A 94 -7.83 -9.16 -11.56
CA VAL A 94 -8.79 -9.71 -10.59
C VAL A 94 -9.87 -10.53 -11.28
N GLU A 95 -10.19 -10.22 -12.54
CA GLU A 95 -11.19 -10.92 -13.34
C GLU A 95 -10.79 -12.37 -13.63
N GLU A 96 -9.49 -12.63 -13.81
CA GLU A 96 -8.95 -13.99 -13.96
C GLU A 96 -9.11 -14.80 -12.68
N PHE A 97 -8.82 -14.18 -11.52
CA PHE A 97 -9.03 -14.80 -10.21
C PHE A 97 -10.50 -15.12 -9.97
N GLU A 98 -11.40 -14.15 -10.20
CA GLU A 98 -12.83 -14.34 -10.04
C GLU A 98 -13.36 -15.46 -10.93
N THR A 99 -12.97 -15.48 -12.20
CA THR A 99 -13.39 -16.52 -13.15
C THR A 99 -12.93 -17.90 -12.69
N ARG A 100 -11.72 -18.02 -12.13
CA ARG A 100 -11.17 -19.30 -11.67
C ARG A 100 -11.81 -19.80 -10.38
N PHE A 101 -12.12 -18.91 -9.44
CA PHE A 101 -12.51 -19.29 -8.08
C PHE A 101 -13.97 -18.98 -7.72
N ARG A 102 -14.79 -18.46 -8.66
CA ARG A 102 -16.23 -18.18 -8.47
C ARG A 102 -17.05 -19.35 -7.94
N ASP A 103 -16.67 -20.58 -8.28
CA ASP A 103 -17.38 -21.79 -7.87
C ASP A 103 -16.66 -22.54 -6.74
N HIS A 104 -15.56 -21.98 -6.20
CA HIS A 104 -14.85 -22.55 -5.06
C HIS A 104 -15.74 -22.48 -3.81
N PRO A 105 -15.91 -23.56 -3.02
CA PRO A 105 -16.86 -23.62 -1.91
C PRO A 105 -16.72 -22.48 -0.90
N GLN A 106 -15.49 -22.06 -0.61
CA GLN A 106 -15.20 -20.99 0.35
C GLN A 106 -15.03 -19.62 -0.32
N MET A 107 -14.44 -19.57 -1.52
CA MET A 107 -14.07 -18.29 -2.16
C MET A 107 -15.18 -17.75 -3.04
N GLY A 108 -15.98 -18.60 -3.66
CA GLY A 108 -17.13 -18.22 -4.48
C GLY A 108 -18.10 -17.28 -3.76
N PRO A 109 -18.55 -17.61 -2.53
CA PRO A 109 -19.41 -16.72 -1.74
C PRO A 109 -18.75 -15.38 -1.36
N LEU A 110 -17.43 -15.34 -1.18
CA LEU A 110 -16.70 -14.09 -0.92
C LEU A 110 -16.61 -13.24 -2.19
N ILE A 111 -16.22 -13.86 -3.31
CA ILE A 111 -16.13 -13.23 -4.64
C ILE A 111 -17.47 -12.64 -5.05
N ALA A 112 -18.57 -13.39 -4.88
CA ALA A 112 -19.91 -12.91 -5.23
C ALA A 112 -20.30 -11.62 -4.48
N ARG A 113 -19.92 -11.49 -3.20
CA ARG A 113 -20.18 -10.31 -2.37
C ARG A 113 -19.20 -9.16 -2.63
N GLN A 114 -17.99 -9.48 -3.07
CA GLN A 114 -16.86 -8.56 -3.17
C GLN A 114 -16.37 -8.41 -4.62
N ARG A 115 -17.26 -8.62 -5.60
CA ARG A 115 -16.92 -8.57 -7.02
C ARG A 115 -16.24 -7.25 -7.38
N GLY A 116 -15.14 -7.33 -8.13
CA GLY A 116 -14.30 -6.20 -8.52
C GLY A 116 -13.32 -5.73 -7.45
N LEU A 117 -13.19 -6.45 -6.32
CA LEU A 117 -12.25 -6.11 -5.24
C LEU A 117 -10.83 -6.04 -5.78
N ARG A 118 -10.21 -4.87 -5.63
CA ARG A 118 -8.80 -4.62 -5.93
C ARG A 118 -8.11 -4.14 -4.66
N VAL A 119 -6.83 -4.43 -4.54
CA VAL A 119 -6.03 -3.96 -3.40
C VAL A 119 -5.53 -2.55 -3.70
N ALA A 120 -5.94 -1.57 -2.89
CA ALA A 120 -5.37 -0.22 -2.98
C ALA A 120 -3.85 -0.24 -2.76
N VAL A 121 -3.09 0.36 -3.67
CA VAL A 121 -1.62 0.43 -3.62
C VAL A 121 -1.22 1.83 -3.15
N ALA A 122 -0.16 1.94 -2.35
CA ALA A 122 0.40 3.21 -1.94
C ALA A 122 0.93 4.01 -3.14
N ALA A 123 1.12 5.33 -2.95
CA ALA A 123 1.62 6.18 -4.03
C ALA A 123 3.04 5.81 -4.46
N THR A 124 3.88 5.42 -3.51
CA THR A 124 5.24 4.93 -3.79
C THR A 124 5.48 3.58 -3.12
N PRO A 125 6.34 2.72 -3.71
CA PRO A 125 6.73 1.47 -3.04
C PRO A 125 7.47 1.73 -1.72
N PHE A 126 8.20 2.84 -1.61
CA PHE A 126 8.83 3.26 -0.36
C PHE A 126 7.80 3.52 0.74
N GLU A 127 6.72 4.26 0.45
CA GLU A 127 5.62 4.47 1.40
C GLU A 127 4.99 3.15 1.85
N ALA A 128 4.79 2.19 0.93
CA ALA A 128 4.25 0.88 1.29
C ALA A 128 5.19 0.10 2.23
N LEU A 129 6.49 0.15 1.97
CA LEU A 129 7.51 -0.53 2.77
C LEU A 129 7.62 0.06 4.18
N THR A 130 7.71 1.39 4.30
CA THR A 130 7.77 2.06 5.59
C THR A 130 6.45 1.93 6.37
N TRP A 131 5.31 1.90 5.69
CA TRP A 131 4.02 1.58 6.30
C TRP A 131 3.99 0.14 6.84
N ALA A 132 4.53 -0.83 6.10
CA ALA A 132 4.64 -2.22 6.56
C ALA A 132 5.46 -2.34 7.86
N VAL A 133 6.62 -1.69 7.93
CA VAL A 133 7.47 -1.63 9.15
C VAL A 133 6.74 -0.94 10.30
N THR A 134 6.05 0.17 10.01
CA THR A 134 5.26 0.91 11.00
C THR A 134 4.22 0.00 11.66
N GLY A 135 3.44 -0.73 10.86
CA GLY A 135 2.33 -1.56 11.31
C GLY A 135 2.68 -2.90 11.97
N GLN A 136 3.95 -3.32 12.02
CA GLN A 136 4.31 -4.62 12.61
C GLN A 136 3.86 -4.73 14.06
N GLN A 137 3.17 -5.82 14.40
CA GLN A 137 2.79 -6.22 15.77
C GLN A 137 1.95 -5.18 16.55
N ILE A 138 1.26 -4.27 15.86
CA ILE A 138 0.39 -3.26 16.49
C ILE A 138 -0.95 -3.16 15.77
N SER A 139 -1.92 -2.49 16.38
CA SER A 139 -3.19 -2.21 15.71
C SER A 139 -3.02 -1.21 14.57
N VAL A 140 -3.96 -1.23 13.62
CA VAL A 140 -4.00 -0.25 12.52
C VAL A 140 -4.14 1.18 13.06
N SER A 141 -4.94 1.39 14.11
CA SER A 141 -5.10 2.72 14.73
C SER A 141 -3.80 3.26 15.32
N ALA A 142 -3.02 2.40 15.99
CA ALA A 142 -1.70 2.77 16.51
C ALA A 142 -0.71 3.07 15.36
N ALA A 143 -0.73 2.26 14.29
CA ALA A 143 0.11 2.48 13.12
C ALA A 143 -0.22 3.81 12.42
N VAL A 144 -1.50 4.17 12.29
CA VAL A 144 -1.94 5.47 11.74
C VAL A 144 -1.42 6.62 12.61
N ALA A 145 -1.49 6.51 13.95
CA ALA A 145 -0.98 7.55 14.83
C ALA A 145 0.55 7.74 14.71
N ILE A 146 1.32 6.65 14.62
CA ILE A 146 2.78 6.71 14.39
C ILE A 146 3.09 7.31 13.02
N ARG A 147 2.37 6.89 11.97
CA ARG A 147 2.49 7.44 10.62
C ARG A 147 2.28 8.96 10.62
N ARG A 148 1.25 9.44 11.31
CA ARG A 148 0.97 10.88 11.42
C ARG A 148 2.15 11.63 12.04
N LYS A 149 2.67 11.13 13.16
CA LYS A 149 3.83 11.72 13.84
C LYS A 149 5.09 11.69 12.98
N LEU A 150 5.31 10.62 12.20
CA LEU A 150 6.41 10.53 11.24
C LEU A 150 6.33 11.63 10.18
N ILE A 151 5.15 11.81 9.59
CA ILE A 151 4.89 12.84 8.58
C ILE A 151 5.10 14.24 9.18
N SER A 152 4.59 14.49 10.39
CA SER A 152 4.81 15.75 11.10
C SER A 152 6.29 15.99 11.44
N ALA A 153 7.04 14.95 11.79
CA ALA A 153 8.47 15.06 12.09
C ALA A 153 9.31 15.36 10.85
N ALA A 154 8.98 14.76 9.69
CA ALA A 154 9.62 15.07 8.42
C ALA A 154 9.28 16.48 7.92
N ASN A 155 8.08 16.97 8.25
CA ASN A 155 7.61 18.34 8.03
C ASN A 155 7.80 18.86 6.59
N VAL A 156 7.67 17.97 5.60
CA VAL A 156 7.65 18.39 4.19
C VAL A 156 6.26 18.85 3.84
N ARG A 157 6.11 20.12 3.44
CA ARG A 157 4.83 20.75 3.15
C ARG A 157 4.74 21.12 1.68
N HIS A 158 3.63 20.73 1.05
CA HIS A 158 3.27 21.23 -0.28
C HIS A 158 2.60 22.61 -0.14
N SER A 159 2.75 23.48 -1.14
CA SER A 159 2.21 24.84 -1.21
C SER A 159 0.68 24.90 -1.04
N GLY A 160 -0.02 23.82 -1.41
CA GLY A 160 -1.46 23.60 -1.16
C GLY A 160 -1.84 23.25 0.29
N GLY A 161 -0.88 23.22 1.21
CA GLY A 161 -1.10 23.13 2.66
C GLY A 161 -1.05 21.74 3.27
N LEU A 162 -1.09 20.65 2.49
CA LEU A 162 -0.92 19.29 3.00
C LEU A 162 0.55 18.99 3.34
N LEU A 163 0.77 18.18 4.39
CA LEU A 163 2.06 17.55 4.60
C LEU A 163 2.23 16.37 3.64
N CYS A 164 3.47 16.14 3.22
CA CYS A 164 3.82 15.08 2.30
C CYS A 164 4.32 13.85 3.07
N TYR A 165 3.94 12.66 2.61
CA TYR A 165 4.59 11.45 3.10
C TYR A 165 6.09 11.50 2.75
N PRO A 166 7.01 11.32 3.71
CA PRO A 166 8.45 11.49 3.48
C PRO A 166 9.02 10.41 2.55
N ASP A 167 9.95 10.81 1.67
CA ASP A 167 10.78 9.86 0.92
C ASP A 167 12.01 9.41 1.75
N ALA A 168 12.84 8.57 1.14
CA ALA A 168 14.06 8.05 1.76
C ALA A 168 15.00 9.15 2.27
N ARG A 169 15.20 10.24 1.51
CA ARG A 169 16.09 11.34 1.91
C ARG A 169 15.57 12.07 3.14
N GLN A 170 14.25 12.29 3.23
CA GLN A 170 13.66 12.86 4.43
C GLN A 170 13.81 11.95 5.64
N ILE A 171 13.62 10.63 5.49
CA ILE A 171 13.81 9.68 6.59
C ILE A 171 15.27 9.65 7.08
N ILE A 172 16.25 9.71 6.17
CA ILE A 172 17.68 9.79 6.52
C ILE A 172 17.97 11.03 7.37
N GLY A 173 17.34 12.16 7.05
CA GLY A 173 17.47 13.41 7.79
C GLY A 173 16.90 13.38 9.21
N LEU A 174 16.08 12.38 9.56
CA LEU A 174 15.56 12.23 10.91
C LEU A 174 16.52 11.45 11.80
N SER A 175 16.77 11.98 13.00
CA SER A 175 17.54 11.26 14.02
C SER A 175 16.76 10.05 14.54
N GLU A 176 17.46 9.04 15.07
CA GLU A 176 16.80 7.93 15.76
C GLU A 176 15.92 8.42 16.92
N ALA A 177 16.39 9.43 17.67
CA ALA A 177 15.61 10.03 18.75
C ALA A 177 14.29 10.63 18.25
N THR A 178 14.29 11.32 17.11
CA THR A 178 13.10 11.88 16.47
C THR A 178 12.13 10.77 16.03
N LEU A 179 12.63 9.70 15.42
CA LEU A 179 11.80 8.53 15.06
C LEU A 179 11.19 7.87 16.31
N ARG A 180 11.95 7.76 17.39
CA ARG A 180 11.44 7.22 18.66
C ARG A 180 10.37 8.13 19.28
N GLN A 181 10.54 9.45 19.23
CA GLN A 181 9.51 10.40 19.65
C GLN A 181 8.24 10.30 18.78
N ALA A 182 8.37 9.94 17.51
CA ALA A 182 7.23 9.64 16.63
C ALA A 182 6.52 8.31 16.98
N GLY A 183 7.09 7.50 17.87
CA GLY A 183 6.47 6.27 18.39
C GLY A 183 7.09 4.97 17.86
N PHE A 184 8.20 5.03 17.13
CA PHE A 184 8.92 3.84 16.71
C PHE A 184 9.73 3.23 17.86
N SER A 185 9.82 1.89 17.90
CA SER A 185 10.83 1.23 18.73
C SER A 185 12.24 1.48 18.16
N ALA A 186 13.28 1.27 18.96
CA ALA A 186 14.68 1.42 18.50
C ALA A 186 14.98 0.50 17.30
N THR A 187 14.44 -0.72 17.28
CA THR A 187 14.60 -1.64 16.15
C THR A 187 13.91 -1.10 14.89
N LYS A 188 12.64 -0.65 14.98
CA LYS A 188 11.93 -0.11 13.82
C LYS A 188 12.56 1.19 13.30
N ALA A 189 13.02 2.05 14.20
CA ALA A 189 13.72 3.29 13.82
C ALA A 189 15.01 2.99 13.03
N ARG A 190 15.83 2.05 13.51
CA ARG A 190 17.03 1.59 12.77
C ARG A 190 16.67 0.96 11.43
N THR A 191 15.66 0.08 11.40
CA THR A 191 15.16 -0.58 10.18
C THR A 191 14.74 0.46 9.13
N LEU A 192 13.97 1.48 9.52
CA LEU A 192 13.54 2.54 8.61
C LEU A 192 14.70 3.34 8.04
N ARG A 193 15.69 3.70 8.88
CA ARG A 193 16.88 4.44 8.43
C ARG A 193 17.75 3.60 7.50
N GLU A 194 17.92 2.31 7.79
CA GLU A 194 18.67 1.38 6.93
C GLU A 194 17.99 1.22 5.57
N LEU A 195 16.67 1.01 5.54
CA LEU A 195 15.90 0.95 4.29
C LEU A 195 16.01 2.26 3.50
N ALA A 196 15.88 3.40 4.17
CA ALA A 196 16.02 4.70 3.54
C ALA A 196 17.42 4.89 2.93
N GLN A 197 18.48 4.49 3.65
CA GLN A 197 19.86 4.53 3.15
C GLN A 197 20.03 3.64 1.90
N LEU A 198 19.53 2.40 1.94
CA LEU A 198 19.60 1.49 0.80
C LEU A 198 18.88 2.02 -0.45
N VAL A 199 17.75 2.71 -0.27
CA VAL A 199 17.02 3.35 -1.37
C VAL A 199 17.77 4.59 -1.88
N ALA A 200 18.33 5.41 -0.99
CA ALA A 200 19.10 6.59 -1.37
C ALA A 200 20.40 6.25 -2.11
N ASP A 201 21.00 5.11 -1.79
CA ASP A 201 22.22 4.57 -2.41
C ASP A 201 21.92 3.70 -3.65
N ASP A 202 20.67 3.65 -4.11
CA ASP A 202 20.20 2.84 -5.25
C ASP A 202 20.43 1.32 -5.11
N ARG A 203 20.71 0.84 -3.89
CA ARG A 203 20.83 -0.59 -3.56
C ARG A 203 19.46 -1.28 -3.44
N LEU A 204 18.41 -0.51 -3.21
CA LEU A 204 17.00 -0.90 -3.36
C LEU A 204 16.32 0.04 -4.37
N PRO A 205 16.46 -0.20 -5.68
CA PRO A 205 15.95 0.68 -6.74
C PRO A 205 14.43 0.51 -6.93
N LEU A 206 13.66 0.79 -5.87
CA LEU A 206 12.23 0.48 -5.77
C LEU A 206 11.39 1.03 -6.94
N ASP A 207 11.70 2.23 -7.42
CA ASP A 207 10.98 2.86 -8.53
C ASP A 207 11.27 2.18 -9.89
N ALA A 208 12.50 1.73 -10.12
CA ALA A 208 12.87 1.01 -11.34
C ALA A 208 12.21 -0.38 -11.35
N TRP A 209 12.25 -1.03 -10.20
CA TRP A 209 11.61 -2.30 -9.91
C TRP A 209 10.09 -2.31 -10.09
N ALA A 210 9.43 -1.15 -10.03
CA ALA A 210 8.00 -1.05 -10.35
C ALA A 210 7.67 -1.38 -11.81
N ARG A 211 8.68 -1.49 -12.69
CA ARG A 211 8.51 -1.87 -14.10
C ARG A 211 8.79 -3.35 -14.36
N THR A 212 9.74 -3.95 -13.66
CA THR A 212 10.26 -5.29 -13.96
C THR A 212 9.88 -6.34 -12.93
N LEU A 213 9.55 -5.93 -11.70
CA LEU A 213 9.18 -6.81 -10.58
C LEU A 213 10.08 -8.04 -10.41
N PRO A 214 11.41 -7.88 -10.20
CA PRO A 214 12.31 -9.00 -9.91
C PRO A 214 12.07 -9.52 -8.49
N ILE A 215 11.01 -10.31 -8.33
CA ILE A 215 10.46 -10.71 -7.03
C ILE A 215 11.50 -11.41 -6.13
N ASP A 216 12.35 -12.26 -6.69
CA ASP A 216 13.35 -13.01 -5.91
C ASP A 216 14.46 -12.08 -5.39
N GLU A 217 14.96 -11.18 -6.26
CA GLU A 217 15.94 -10.15 -5.88
C GLU A 217 15.37 -9.19 -4.82
N MET A 218 14.10 -8.79 -4.97
CA MET A 218 13.40 -7.97 -3.98
C MET A 218 13.35 -8.65 -2.62
N ARG A 219 12.98 -9.94 -2.57
CA ARG A 219 12.93 -10.70 -1.32
C ARG A 219 14.29 -10.78 -0.69
N GLU A 220 15.28 -11.25 -1.43
CA GLU A 220 16.63 -11.46 -0.93
C GLU A 220 17.17 -10.18 -0.28
N ARG A 221 17.06 -9.04 -0.98
CA ARG A 221 17.57 -7.76 -0.46
C ARG A 221 16.75 -7.22 0.71
N LEU A 222 15.43 -7.39 0.71
CA LEU A 222 14.59 -6.90 1.80
C LEU A 222 14.74 -7.74 3.06
N GLU A 223 14.81 -9.07 2.93
CA GLU A 223 14.97 -9.99 4.08
C GLU A 223 16.37 -9.93 4.70
N ALA A 224 17.37 -9.46 3.95
CA ALA A 224 18.70 -9.16 4.49
C ALA A 224 18.69 -7.99 5.52
N VAL A 225 17.65 -7.15 5.50
CA VAL A 225 17.54 -6.01 6.43
C VAL A 225 16.98 -6.47 7.76
N ARG A 226 17.71 -6.21 8.84
CA ARG A 226 17.31 -6.63 10.18
C ARG A 226 15.96 -6.04 10.56
N GLY A 227 15.01 -6.91 10.92
CA GLY A 227 13.64 -6.50 11.30
C GLY A 227 12.63 -6.58 10.15
N ILE A 228 13.07 -6.95 8.95
CA ILE A 228 12.21 -7.30 7.82
C ILE A 228 12.14 -8.82 7.72
N GLY A 229 10.92 -9.34 7.75
CA GLY A 229 10.65 -10.77 7.55
C GLY A 229 9.65 -11.00 6.41
N PRO A 230 9.33 -12.28 6.12
CA PRO A 230 8.53 -12.65 4.95
C PRO A 230 7.17 -11.95 4.87
N TRP A 231 6.50 -11.74 6.01
CA TRP A 231 5.24 -10.98 6.05
C TRP A 231 5.42 -9.53 5.59
N THR A 232 6.47 -8.84 6.06
CA THR A 232 6.73 -7.44 5.68
C THR A 232 7.07 -7.32 4.21
N VAL A 233 7.84 -8.27 3.66
CA VAL A 233 8.15 -8.31 2.22
C VAL A 233 6.89 -8.55 1.40
N ASN A 234 6.12 -9.60 1.69
CA ASN A 234 4.90 -9.91 0.95
C ASN A 234 3.88 -8.76 1.02
N TYR A 235 3.76 -8.11 2.19
CA TYR A 235 2.88 -6.95 2.34
C TYR A 235 3.38 -5.73 1.56
N ALA A 236 4.68 -5.45 1.56
CA ALA A 236 5.27 -4.36 0.78
C ALA A 236 5.17 -4.61 -0.73
N LEU A 237 5.36 -5.85 -1.19
CA LEU A 237 5.15 -6.23 -2.58
C LEU A 237 3.69 -6.04 -3.01
N LEU A 238 2.73 -6.44 -2.16
CA LEU A 238 1.31 -6.22 -2.40
C LEU A 238 0.97 -4.72 -2.46
N ARG A 239 1.29 -3.97 -1.40
CA ARG A 239 0.87 -2.57 -1.24
C ARG A 239 1.73 -1.55 -1.96
N GLY A 240 2.93 -1.92 -2.40
CA GLY A 240 3.85 -1.05 -3.14
C GLY A 240 3.85 -1.30 -4.64
N PHE A 241 3.61 -2.56 -5.04
CA PHE A 241 3.76 -2.99 -6.43
C PHE A 241 2.51 -3.65 -7.02
N GLY A 242 1.48 -3.93 -6.20
CA GLY A 242 0.29 -4.65 -6.64
C GLY A 242 0.53 -6.13 -6.91
N TRP A 243 1.60 -6.71 -6.37
CA TRP A 243 1.93 -8.13 -6.58
C TRP A 243 1.02 -9.03 -5.73
N LEU A 244 0.22 -9.86 -6.40
CA LEU A 244 -0.92 -10.55 -5.79
C LEU A 244 -0.59 -11.93 -5.21
N ASP A 245 0.65 -12.41 -5.32
CA ASP A 245 0.98 -13.80 -4.95
C ASP A 245 1.78 -13.93 -3.64
N GLY A 246 1.93 -12.84 -2.88
CA GLY A 246 2.58 -12.87 -1.57
C GLY A 246 1.77 -13.63 -0.53
N SER A 247 2.36 -14.65 0.08
CA SER A 247 1.72 -15.38 1.17
C SER A 247 1.72 -14.55 2.46
N LEU A 248 0.51 -14.19 2.92
CA LEU A 248 0.29 -13.43 4.16
C LEU A 248 -0.12 -14.34 5.33
N HIS A 249 0.39 -15.58 5.36
CA HIS A 249 0.05 -16.59 6.36
C HIS A 249 0.41 -16.17 7.81
N GLY A 250 1.39 -15.27 7.99
CA GLY A 250 1.74 -14.69 9.29
C GLY A 250 0.79 -13.59 9.76
N ASP A 251 -0.14 -13.13 8.92
CA ASP A 251 -1.05 -12.03 9.22
C ASP A 251 -2.17 -12.47 10.18
N ALA A 252 -2.28 -11.80 11.32
CA ALA A 252 -3.24 -12.18 12.35
C ALA A 252 -4.70 -12.00 11.91
N ALA A 253 -4.99 -11.04 11.02
CA ALA A 253 -6.33 -10.84 10.50
C ALA A 253 -6.66 -11.88 9.41
N VAL A 254 -5.70 -12.26 8.56
CA VAL A 254 -5.88 -13.37 7.61
C VAL A 254 -6.18 -14.67 8.35
N ARG A 255 -5.40 -15.02 9.37
CA ARG A 255 -5.61 -16.25 10.16
C ARG A 255 -6.97 -16.27 10.87
N ARG A 256 -7.39 -15.14 11.44
CA ARG A 256 -8.72 -15.00 12.07
C ARG A 256 -9.85 -15.11 11.06
N GLY A 257 -9.69 -14.49 9.90
CA GLY A 257 -10.69 -14.58 8.84
C GLY A 257 -10.75 -15.98 8.23
N LEU A 258 -9.63 -16.69 8.12
CA LEU A 258 -9.60 -18.08 7.70
C LEU A 258 -10.32 -18.99 8.71
N GLN A 259 -10.08 -18.79 10.01
CA GLN A 259 -10.83 -19.50 11.06
C GLN A 259 -12.34 -19.37 10.84
N ALA A 260 -12.84 -18.14 10.64
CA ALA A 260 -14.25 -17.89 10.41
C ALA A 260 -14.76 -18.46 9.07
N LEU A 261 -13.94 -18.40 8.02
CA LEU A 261 -14.29 -18.88 6.68
C LEU A 261 -14.46 -20.40 6.63
N GLN A 262 -13.71 -21.13 7.46
CA GLN A 262 -13.70 -22.59 7.49
C GLN A 262 -14.40 -23.17 8.72
N ASP A 263 -15.01 -22.32 9.56
CA ASP A 263 -15.65 -22.69 10.83
C ASP A 263 -14.73 -23.53 11.74
N LEU A 264 -13.46 -23.13 11.85
CA LEU A 264 -12.47 -23.87 12.65
C LEU A 264 -12.66 -23.56 14.15
N PRO A 265 -12.55 -24.58 15.03
CA PRO A 265 -12.68 -24.40 16.47
C PRO A 265 -11.59 -23.48 17.05
N GLU A 266 -10.41 -23.48 16.43
CA GLU A 266 -9.26 -22.66 16.84
C GLU A 266 -8.67 -21.92 15.65
N LYS A 267 -7.97 -20.82 15.94
CA LYS A 267 -7.30 -20.02 14.91
C LYS A 267 -6.13 -20.82 14.30
N PRO A 268 -6.13 -21.08 12.98
CA PRO A 268 -5.15 -21.95 12.33
C PRO A 268 -3.73 -21.43 12.49
N GLY A 269 -2.76 -22.33 12.47
CA GLY A 269 -1.32 -22.04 12.55
C GLY A 269 -0.79 -21.24 11.35
N ALA A 270 0.44 -20.70 11.45
CA ALA A 270 1.09 -20.04 10.32
C ALA A 270 1.37 -21.02 9.16
N GLU A 271 1.81 -22.24 9.48
CA GLU A 271 2.09 -23.31 8.52
C GLU A 271 0.82 -23.82 7.84
N GLU A 272 -0.22 -24.10 8.62
CA GLU A 272 -1.54 -24.50 8.10
C GLU A 272 -2.13 -23.43 7.17
N THR A 273 -2.06 -22.16 7.58
CA THR A 273 -2.52 -21.03 6.75
C THR A 273 -1.68 -20.92 5.48
N ALA A 274 -0.37 -21.20 5.54
CA ALA A 274 0.50 -21.20 4.37
C ALA A 274 0.13 -22.32 3.40
N GLY A 275 -0.14 -23.53 3.91
CA GLY A 275 -0.61 -24.68 3.14
C GLY A 275 -1.92 -24.39 2.41
N TRP A 276 -2.92 -23.87 3.13
CA TRP A 276 -4.19 -23.51 2.51
C TRP A 276 -4.05 -22.39 1.46
N LEU A 277 -3.25 -21.36 1.75
CA LEU A 277 -3.01 -20.30 0.76
C LEU A 277 -2.30 -20.83 -0.50
N ALA A 278 -1.47 -21.87 -0.41
CA ALA A 278 -0.69 -22.37 -1.55
C ALA A 278 -1.56 -22.72 -2.77
N ASP A 279 -2.77 -23.23 -2.54
CA ASP A 279 -3.74 -23.62 -3.60
C ASP A 279 -4.24 -22.45 -4.45
N PHE A 280 -4.01 -21.21 -3.98
CA PHE A 280 -4.48 -19.99 -4.64
C PHE A 280 -3.38 -19.25 -5.41
N SER A 281 -2.17 -19.80 -5.54
CA SER A 281 -1.16 -19.18 -6.41
C SER A 281 -1.67 -19.12 -7.87
N PRO A 282 -1.47 -18.01 -8.61
CA PRO A 282 -0.67 -16.82 -8.30
C PRO A 282 -1.42 -15.63 -7.61
N TRP A 283 -2.41 -15.89 -6.75
CA TRP A 283 -3.28 -14.88 -6.13
C TRP A 283 -3.38 -14.96 -4.59
N ARG A 284 -2.37 -15.53 -3.93
CA ARG A 284 -2.36 -15.73 -2.46
C ARG A 284 -2.66 -14.46 -1.66
N ALA A 285 -2.09 -13.33 -2.06
CA ALA A 285 -2.29 -12.04 -1.42
C ALA A 285 -3.68 -11.44 -1.74
N LEU A 286 -4.23 -11.72 -2.92
CA LEU A 286 -5.60 -11.32 -3.27
C LEU A 286 -6.64 -12.09 -2.44
N VAL A 287 -6.42 -13.39 -2.22
CA VAL A 287 -7.25 -14.18 -1.29
C VAL A 287 -7.21 -13.60 0.12
N ALA A 288 -6.01 -13.26 0.63
CA ALA A 288 -5.88 -12.57 1.90
C ALA A 288 -6.65 -11.23 1.91
N ALA A 289 -6.69 -10.50 0.79
CA ALA A 289 -7.47 -9.26 0.68
C ALA A 289 -8.99 -9.48 0.73
N HIS A 290 -9.51 -10.53 0.08
CA HIS A 290 -10.92 -10.92 0.22
C HIS A 290 -11.28 -11.28 1.67
N ILE A 291 -10.37 -11.98 2.36
CA ILE A 291 -10.51 -12.33 3.79
C ILE A 291 -10.50 -11.07 4.68
N TRP A 292 -9.65 -10.07 4.39
CA TRP A 292 -9.67 -8.79 5.10
C TRP A 292 -10.98 -8.02 4.88
N ALA A 293 -11.46 -7.96 3.63
CA ALA A 293 -12.68 -7.26 3.28
C ALA A 293 -13.91 -7.88 3.97
N ALA A 294 -13.97 -9.21 4.08
CA ALA A 294 -15.06 -9.91 4.75
C ALA A 294 -15.19 -9.55 6.24
N GLN A 295 -14.05 -9.33 6.90
CA GLN A 295 -14.01 -8.94 8.31
C GLN A 295 -14.37 -7.47 8.53
N SER A 296 -14.12 -6.61 7.54
CA SER A 296 -14.47 -5.18 7.62
C SER A 296 -15.96 -4.94 7.37
N SER A 297 -16.60 -5.76 6.54
CA SER A 297 -18.06 -5.73 6.34
C SER A 297 -18.85 -6.34 7.49
N ALA A 298 -18.23 -7.18 8.34
CA ALA A 298 -18.88 -7.77 9.50
C ALA A 298 -19.06 -6.79 10.69
N VAL A 299 -18.69 -5.52 10.50
CA VAL A 299 -18.84 -4.43 11.49
C VAL A 299 -20.07 -3.55 11.17
N TYR A 300 -20.92 -3.97 10.23
CA TYR A 300 -22.22 -3.35 9.93
C TYR A 300 -23.36 -4.36 10.04
#